data_AF-A0A5K7YRU2-F1
#
_entry.id   AF-A0A5K7YRU2-F1
#
_cell.length_a   1.000
_cell.length_b   1.000
_cell.length_c   1.000
_cell.angle_alpha   90.00
_cell.angle_beta   90.00
_cell.angle_gamma   90.00
#
_symmetry.space_group_name_H-M   'P 1'
#
loop_
_entity.id
_entity.type
_entity.pdbx_description
1 polymer ?
#
loop_
_entity_poly.entity_id
_entity_poly.type
_entity_poly.pdbx_seq_one_letter_code
_entity_poly.pdbx_strand_id
1 'polypeptide(L)'
;MELTARDLERLFEIHGTDSAAALAKHTGLTYMLVYNIVHGRVNSVSSRNYQTLFDCPAPPREPLKVDGAAFRAMADMWLVLNDGISRADLYRDLFGLPPGRRVDHRIFNGRINTIDARLEHAMRRKFADAGVDRQLLDRWLDEFEEVPRDERVPYERIRPVLRYLEERLGIRPTSLLNQSVARYETGMLKRVSRRVYDRAMALKRETEKALAGQGQKDMDKIKEAVVGGKSGYTLYADIREELHFLRRHAKKSAKRYLGRGLWTYETGKAKRIRSWRARMIQADCDRFIRESPSTPLSDLPPSRQQAGVRTLIDVLLARTAQLLSGQDGVDFEKRILTPSHRRDEYNNQYHGFTPFDMASSVLGMNRRAFDLMVARNCEIFRSVGKFTQRWYLSDLYLRELSRRKNFDLISAKYELMAKTMGRSRQAGTCMN
;
A
#
# COMPACT_ATOMS: atom_id res chain seq x y z
N MET A 1 -39.07 -6.21 -10.21
CA MET A 1 -40.09 -6.75 -9.31
C MET A 1 -39.99 -8.25 -9.36
N GLU A 2 -39.77 -8.90 -8.22
CA GLU A 2 -39.70 -10.36 -8.20
C GLU A 2 -41.10 -10.94 -8.36
N LEU A 3 -41.23 -12.00 -9.16
CA LEU A 3 -42.49 -12.68 -9.39
C LEU A 3 -42.58 -13.88 -8.45
N THR A 4 -43.66 -13.96 -7.67
CA THR A 4 -43.94 -15.12 -6.81
C THR A 4 -44.73 -16.18 -7.58
N ALA A 5 -44.78 -17.41 -7.09
CA ALA A 5 -45.58 -18.47 -7.69
C ALA A 5 -47.08 -18.10 -7.78
N ARG A 6 -47.59 -17.37 -6.78
CA ARG A 6 -48.96 -16.82 -6.76
C ARG A 6 -49.18 -15.76 -7.82
N ASP A 7 -48.16 -14.96 -8.17
CA ASP A 7 -48.26 -14.00 -9.26
C ASP A 7 -48.37 -14.70 -10.62
N LEU A 8 -47.72 -15.86 -10.79
CA LEU A 8 -47.82 -16.63 -12.03
C LEU A 8 -49.20 -17.30 -12.19
N GLU A 9 -49.80 -17.82 -11.11
CA GLU A 9 -51.17 -18.35 -11.13
C GLU A 9 -52.17 -17.25 -11.47
N ARG A 10 -52.07 -16.10 -10.80
CA ARG A 10 -52.92 -14.93 -11.04
C ARG A 10 -52.78 -14.36 -12.45
N LEU A 11 -51.61 -14.48 -13.07
CA LEU A 11 -51.37 -14.03 -14.44
C LEU A 11 -52.26 -14.76 -15.45
N PHE A 12 -52.47 -16.06 -15.27
CA PHE A 12 -53.33 -16.84 -16.15
C PHE A 12 -54.81 -16.59 -15.88
N GLU A 13 -55.19 -16.35 -14.63
CA GLU A 13 -56.56 -15.97 -14.24
C GLU A 13 -56.99 -14.62 -14.81
N ILE A 14 -56.12 -13.60 -14.77
CA ILE A 14 -56.43 -12.24 -15.27
C ILE A 14 -56.68 -12.24 -16.78
N HIS A 15 -55.88 -13.00 -17.53
CA HIS A 15 -55.96 -13.00 -19.00
C HIS A 15 -56.83 -14.12 -19.55
N GLY A 16 -57.26 -15.08 -18.72
CA GLY A 16 -58.17 -16.16 -19.11
C GLY A 16 -57.59 -17.11 -20.16
N THR A 17 -56.27 -17.31 -20.18
CA THR A 17 -55.59 -18.18 -21.15
C THR A 17 -54.45 -18.94 -20.50
N ASP A 18 -54.25 -20.21 -20.84
CA ASP A 18 -53.07 -21.00 -20.38
C ASP A 18 -51.90 -20.96 -21.38
N SER A 19 -52.03 -20.20 -22.46
CA SER A 19 -51.05 -20.16 -23.56
C SER A 19 -50.19 -18.91 -23.51
N ALA A 20 -48.86 -19.10 -23.43
CA ALA A 20 -47.88 -18.01 -23.50
C ALA A 20 -48.00 -17.19 -24.80
N ALA A 21 -48.44 -17.80 -25.91
CA ALA A 21 -48.63 -17.11 -27.19
C ALA A 21 -49.85 -16.18 -27.17
N ALA A 22 -50.95 -16.63 -26.56
CA ALA A 22 -52.13 -15.82 -26.36
C ALA A 22 -51.82 -14.66 -25.40
N LEU A 23 -51.14 -14.95 -24.29
CA LEU A 23 -50.74 -13.95 -23.30
C LEU A 23 -49.84 -12.85 -23.88
N ALA A 24 -48.87 -13.20 -24.74
CA ALA A 24 -48.03 -12.23 -25.44
C ALA A 24 -48.84 -11.33 -26.38
N LYS A 25 -49.86 -11.88 -27.04
CA LYS A 25 -50.75 -11.13 -27.93
C LYS A 25 -51.67 -10.18 -27.15
N HIS A 26 -52.18 -10.60 -25.99
CA HIS A 26 -53.05 -9.79 -25.12
C HIS A 26 -52.30 -8.65 -24.42
N THR A 27 -51.08 -8.91 -23.96
CA THR A 27 -50.27 -7.94 -23.20
C THR A 27 -49.41 -7.03 -24.11
N GLY A 28 -49.25 -7.37 -25.39
CA GLY A 28 -48.37 -6.66 -26.32
C GLY A 28 -46.87 -6.80 -26.00
N LEU A 29 -46.50 -7.69 -25.08
CA LEU A 29 -45.13 -7.99 -24.71
C LEU A 29 -44.52 -9.02 -25.66
N THR A 30 -43.19 -9.05 -25.75
CA THR A 30 -42.51 -10.02 -26.62
C THR A 30 -42.76 -11.44 -26.14
N TYR A 31 -43.04 -12.36 -27.08
CA TYR A 31 -43.29 -13.77 -26.78
C TYR A 31 -42.19 -14.39 -25.91
N MET A 32 -40.93 -14.11 -26.21
CA MET A 32 -39.79 -14.61 -25.42
C MET A 32 -39.79 -14.13 -23.97
N LEU A 33 -40.21 -12.90 -23.70
CA LEU A 33 -40.30 -12.39 -22.34
C LEU A 33 -41.42 -13.10 -21.58
N VAL A 34 -42.59 -13.22 -22.19
CA VAL A 34 -43.76 -13.91 -21.62
C VAL A 34 -43.46 -15.39 -21.37
N TYR A 35 -42.87 -16.07 -22.35
CA TYR A 35 -42.45 -17.47 -22.25
C TYR A 35 -41.48 -17.68 -21.08
N ASN A 36 -40.48 -16.82 -20.93
CA ASN A 36 -39.51 -16.92 -19.85
C ASN A 36 -40.11 -16.61 -18.47
N ILE A 37 -41.13 -15.76 -18.40
CA ILE A 37 -41.87 -15.47 -17.16
C ILE A 37 -42.74 -16.67 -16.75
N VAL A 38 -43.55 -17.17 -17.68
CA VAL A 38 -44.44 -18.33 -17.47
C VAL A 38 -43.66 -19.57 -17.02
N HIS A 39 -42.50 -19.81 -17.61
CA HIS A 39 -41.65 -20.96 -17.25
C HIS A 39 -40.71 -20.69 -16.07
N GLY A 40 -40.88 -19.61 -15.32
CA GLY A 40 -40.08 -19.30 -14.13
C GLY A 40 -38.59 -19.09 -14.40
N ARG A 41 -38.20 -18.80 -15.66
CA ARG A 41 -36.81 -18.53 -16.06
C ARG A 41 -36.40 -17.09 -15.77
N VAL A 42 -37.38 -16.21 -15.60
CA VAL A 42 -37.17 -14.81 -15.22
C VAL A 42 -37.86 -14.57 -13.88
N ASN A 43 -37.05 -14.46 -12.84
CA ASN A 43 -37.55 -14.22 -11.49
C ASN A 43 -37.90 -12.75 -11.24
N SER A 44 -37.65 -11.84 -12.20
CA SER A 44 -38.01 -10.43 -12.01
C SER A 44 -38.32 -9.66 -13.30
N VAL A 45 -39.30 -8.75 -13.21
CA VAL A 45 -39.75 -7.89 -14.32
C VAL A 45 -39.65 -6.40 -13.99
N SER A 46 -39.56 -5.55 -15.00
CA SER A 46 -39.59 -4.09 -14.81
C SER A 46 -40.96 -3.63 -14.29
N SER A 47 -41.04 -2.48 -13.61
CA SER A 47 -42.32 -1.95 -13.11
C SER A 47 -43.34 -1.71 -14.22
N ARG A 48 -42.88 -1.29 -15.41
CA ARG A 48 -43.71 -1.10 -16.59
C ARG A 48 -44.29 -2.43 -17.07
N ASN A 49 -43.45 -3.46 -17.19
CA ASN A 49 -43.91 -4.78 -17.64
C ASN A 49 -44.82 -5.44 -16.59
N TYR A 50 -44.57 -5.23 -15.30
CA TYR A 50 -45.47 -5.70 -14.23
C TYR A 50 -46.85 -5.07 -14.36
N GLN A 51 -46.92 -3.75 -14.58
CA GLN A 51 -48.19 -3.06 -14.78
C GLN A 51 -48.93 -3.55 -16.03
N THR A 52 -48.21 -3.83 -17.12
CA THR A 52 -48.79 -4.41 -18.34
C THR A 52 -49.25 -5.86 -18.17
N LEU A 53 -48.65 -6.62 -17.26
CA LEU A 53 -48.99 -8.03 -17.02
C LEU A 53 -50.19 -8.19 -16.07
N PHE A 54 -50.31 -7.31 -15.07
CA PHE A 54 -51.25 -7.48 -13.96
C PHE A 54 -52.31 -6.38 -13.86
N ASP A 55 -52.34 -5.43 -14.79
CA ASP A 55 -53.23 -4.25 -14.84
C ASP A 55 -53.34 -3.48 -13.51
N CYS A 56 -52.32 -3.61 -12.67
CA CYS A 56 -52.22 -2.93 -11.38
C CYS A 56 -50.83 -2.31 -11.24
N PRO A 57 -50.72 -1.17 -10.53
CA PRO A 57 -49.42 -0.60 -10.23
C PRO A 57 -48.60 -1.62 -9.43
N ALA A 58 -47.32 -1.78 -9.81
CA ALA A 58 -46.44 -2.67 -9.09
C ALA A 58 -46.41 -2.32 -7.59
N PRO A 59 -46.52 -3.32 -6.69
CA PRO A 59 -46.53 -3.04 -5.25
C PRO A 59 -45.28 -2.24 -4.88
N PRO A 60 -45.43 -1.17 -4.08
CA PRO A 60 -44.29 -0.34 -3.69
C PRO A 60 -43.29 -1.20 -2.94
N ARG A 61 -42.09 -1.37 -3.52
CA ARG A 61 -40.94 -1.90 -2.78
C ARG A 61 -40.52 -0.82 -1.79
N GLU A 62 -40.94 -0.93 -0.55
CA GLU A 62 -40.21 -0.26 0.51
C GLU A 62 -38.86 -0.97 0.62
N PRO A 63 -37.73 -0.31 0.29
CA PRO A 63 -36.44 -0.87 0.64
C PRO A 63 -36.46 -1.06 2.15
N LEU A 64 -36.15 -2.27 2.62
CA LEU A 64 -36.12 -2.57 4.05
C LEU A 64 -35.12 -1.60 4.69
N LYS A 65 -35.66 -0.60 5.39
CA LYS A 65 -34.87 0.47 5.98
C LYS A 65 -34.38 -0.01 7.34
N VAL A 66 -33.07 -0.13 7.49
CA VAL A 66 -32.41 -0.55 8.74
C VAL A 66 -31.75 0.66 9.40
N ASP A 67 -31.52 0.57 10.71
CA ASP A 67 -30.73 1.59 11.41
C ASP A 67 -29.32 1.66 10.80
N GLY A 68 -28.93 2.86 10.38
CA GLY A 68 -27.63 3.10 9.76
C GLY A 68 -26.47 3.10 10.75
N ALA A 69 -26.67 2.86 12.05
CA ALA A 69 -25.59 2.82 13.04
C ALA A 69 -24.52 1.77 12.70
N ALA A 70 -24.93 0.51 12.50
CA ALA A 70 -24.02 -0.58 12.18
C ALA A 70 -23.24 -0.34 10.87
N PHE A 71 -23.93 0.15 9.83
CA PHE A 71 -23.27 0.54 8.57
C PHE A 71 -22.24 1.65 8.76
N ARG A 72 -22.55 2.68 9.56
CA ARG A 72 -21.62 3.78 9.80
C ARG A 72 -20.38 3.31 10.56
N ALA A 73 -20.55 2.45 11.57
CA ALA A 73 -19.43 1.86 12.30
C ALA A 73 -18.53 1.03 11.36
N MET A 74 -19.14 0.15 10.55
CA MET A 74 -18.43 -0.62 9.52
C MET A 74 -17.72 0.27 8.48
N ALA A 75 -18.36 1.35 8.02
CA ALA A 75 -17.79 2.26 7.04
C ALA A 75 -16.61 3.06 7.61
N ASP A 76 -16.73 3.57 8.83
CA ASP A 76 -15.64 4.29 9.50
C ASP A 76 -14.45 3.36 9.75
N MET A 77 -14.70 2.14 10.23
CA MET A 77 -13.67 1.13 10.42
C MET A 77 -12.99 0.73 9.10
N TRP A 78 -13.76 0.53 8.03
CA TRP A 78 -13.21 0.20 6.70
C TRP A 78 -12.27 1.30 6.18
N LEU A 79 -12.63 2.56 6.39
CA LEU A 79 -11.79 3.72 6.02
C LEU A 79 -10.53 3.83 6.88
N VAL A 80 -10.56 3.36 8.12
CA VAL A 80 -9.37 3.29 8.99
C VAL A 80 -8.42 2.19 8.55
N LEU A 81 -8.95 1.00 8.21
CA LEU A 81 -8.15 -0.14 7.78
C LEU A 81 -7.56 0.04 6.38
N ASN A 82 -8.22 0.82 5.51
CA ASN A 82 -7.81 1.04 4.12
C ASN A 82 -7.37 2.49 3.90
N ASP A 83 -6.20 2.84 4.43
CA ASP A 83 -5.58 4.15 4.23
C ASP A 83 -5.40 4.44 2.72
N GLY A 84 -5.97 5.55 2.26
CA GLY A 84 -5.97 5.98 0.86
C GLY A 84 -7.32 5.92 0.15
N ILE A 85 -8.34 5.28 0.75
CA ILE A 85 -9.71 5.27 0.24
C ILE A 85 -10.50 6.42 0.90
N SER A 86 -11.10 7.30 0.10
CA SER A 86 -11.99 8.34 0.64
C SER A 86 -13.42 7.82 0.83
N ARG A 87 -14.22 8.49 1.67
CA ARG A 87 -15.67 8.26 1.78
C ARG A 87 -16.39 8.34 0.43
N ALA A 88 -15.88 9.18 -0.48
CA ALA A 88 -16.42 9.32 -1.82
C ALA A 88 -16.11 8.09 -2.69
N ASP A 89 -14.94 7.49 -2.52
CA ASP A 89 -14.57 6.27 -3.23
C ASP A 89 -15.38 5.08 -2.72
N LEU A 90 -15.52 4.95 -1.40
CA LEU A 90 -16.38 3.93 -0.78
C LEU A 90 -17.85 4.07 -1.21
N TYR A 91 -18.38 5.30 -1.29
CA TYR A 91 -19.72 5.52 -1.83
C TYR A 91 -19.84 5.06 -3.28
N ARG A 92 -18.90 5.44 -4.14
CA ARG A 92 -18.97 5.05 -5.56
C ARG A 92 -18.89 3.55 -5.73
N ASP A 93 -18.08 2.89 -4.93
CA ASP A 93 -17.92 1.44 -4.92
C ASP A 93 -19.23 0.74 -4.47
N LEU A 94 -19.85 1.18 -3.37
CA LEU A 94 -21.12 0.63 -2.89
C LEU A 94 -22.28 0.80 -3.87
N PHE A 95 -22.27 1.87 -4.67
CA PHE A 95 -23.34 2.18 -5.64
C PHE A 95 -22.95 1.85 -7.10
N GLY A 96 -21.78 1.29 -7.36
CA GLY A 96 -21.29 0.99 -8.72
C GLY A 96 -21.20 2.21 -9.64
N LEU A 97 -20.86 3.38 -9.10
CA LEU A 97 -20.93 4.65 -9.83
C LEU A 97 -19.61 5.02 -10.53
N PRO A 98 -19.66 5.59 -11.75
CA PRO A 98 -18.47 6.08 -12.43
C PRO A 98 -17.84 7.29 -11.70
N PRO A 99 -16.52 7.53 -11.89
CA PRO A 99 -15.84 8.70 -11.33
C PRO A 99 -16.50 10.00 -11.82
N GLY A 100 -16.85 10.90 -10.90
CA GLY A 100 -17.43 12.22 -11.21
C GLY A 100 -18.91 12.40 -10.91
N ARG A 101 -19.66 11.32 -10.58
CA ARG A 101 -21.05 11.45 -10.11
C ARG A 101 -21.10 12.02 -8.68
N ARG A 102 -22.11 12.85 -8.40
CA ARG A 102 -22.29 13.52 -7.10
C ARG A 102 -22.51 12.48 -5.99
N VAL A 103 -21.72 12.58 -4.93
CA VAL A 103 -21.78 11.67 -3.77
C VAL A 103 -22.70 12.26 -2.71
N ASP A 104 -23.59 11.44 -2.15
CA ASP A 104 -24.40 11.83 -1.01
C ASP A 104 -23.71 11.44 0.30
N HIS A 105 -23.05 12.41 0.94
CA HIS A 105 -22.36 12.18 2.20
C HIS A 105 -23.28 12.02 3.41
N ARG A 106 -24.60 12.22 3.26
CA ARG A 106 -25.56 12.18 4.37
C ARG A 106 -25.65 10.80 5.01
N ILE A 107 -25.40 9.73 4.25
CA ILE A 107 -25.43 8.34 4.74
C ILE A 107 -24.29 8.03 5.74
N PHE A 108 -23.14 8.70 5.62
CA PHE A 108 -22.00 8.47 6.53
C PHE A 108 -22.05 9.35 7.78
N ASN A 109 -22.72 10.51 7.68
CA ASN A 109 -22.68 11.52 8.73
C ASN A 109 -23.83 11.39 9.74
N GLY A 110 -24.70 10.38 9.61
CA GLY A 110 -25.84 10.14 10.50
C GLY A 110 -26.98 11.17 10.36
N ARG A 111 -26.99 11.96 9.27
CA ARG A 111 -28.14 12.86 8.97
C ARG A 111 -29.36 12.11 8.45
N ILE A 112 -29.16 10.89 7.98
CA ILE A 112 -30.21 9.95 7.63
C ILE A 112 -30.07 8.79 8.62
N ASN A 113 -31.06 8.62 9.49
CA ASN A 113 -31.03 7.59 10.54
C ASN A 113 -31.19 6.18 9.94
N THR A 114 -31.96 6.07 8.87
CA THR A 114 -32.31 4.80 8.25
C THR A 114 -31.72 4.65 6.85
N ILE A 115 -31.01 3.56 6.59
CA ILE A 115 -30.41 3.26 5.28
C ILE A 115 -31.06 2.03 4.66
N ASP A 116 -30.86 1.83 3.36
CA ASP A 116 -31.26 0.60 2.67
C ASP A 116 -30.44 -0.58 3.20
N ALA A 117 -31.10 -1.66 3.64
CA ALA A 117 -30.47 -2.89 4.13
C ALA A 117 -29.45 -3.48 3.14
N ARG A 118 -29.61 -3.22 1.84
CA ARG A 118 -28.63 -3.63 0.82
C ARG A 118 -27.26 -3.02 1.03
N LEU A 119 -27.19 -1.78 1.54
CA LEU A 119 -25.93 -1.09 1.80
C LEU A 119 -25.19 -1.68 3.01
N GLU A 120 -25.93 -2.01 4.06
CA GLU A 120 -25.37 -2.72 5.21
C GLU A 120 -24.86 -4.10 4.78
N HIS A 121 -25.65 -4.85 4.01
CA HIS A 121 -25.24 -6.15 3.50
C HIS A 121 -24.03 -6.07 2.57
N ALA A 122 -23.96 -5.06 1.71
CA ALA A 122 -22.80 -4.83 0.84
C ALA A 122 -21.52 -4.56 1.65
N MET A 123 -21.62 -3.78 2.74
CA MET A 123 -20.48 -3.57 3.64
C MET A 123 -20.06 -4.86 4.34
N ARG A 124 -21.00 -5.64 4.87
CA ARG A 124 -20.68 -6.95 5.48
C ARG A 124 -20.02 -7.89 4.48
N ARG A 125 -20.49 -7.92 3.23
CA ARG A 125 -19.87 -8.71 2.16
C ARG A 125 -18.44 -8.26 1.87
N LYS A 126 -18.16 -6.96 1.86
CA LYS A 126 -16.79 -6.45 1.70
C LYS A 126 -15.83 -6.93 2.79
N PHE A 127 -16.28 -6.96 4.04
CA PHE A 127 -15.49 -7.52 5.14
C PHE A 127 -15.30 -9.04 4.97
N ALA A 128 -16.35 -9.77 4.56
CA ALA A 128 -16.26 -11.19 4.27
C ALA A 128 -15.28 -11.51 3.12
N ASP A 129 -15.33 -10.73 2.02
CA ASP A 129 -14.42 -10.85 0.88
C ASP A 129 -12.97 -10.55 1.28
N ALA A 130 -12.76 -9.72 2.31
CA ALA A 130 -11.46 -9.45 2.92
C ALA A 130 -11.03 -10.50 3.97
N GLY A 131 -11.80 -11.59 4.13
CA GLY A 131 -11.50 -12.69 5.04
C GLY A 131 -11.95 -12.47 6.49
N VAL A 132 -12.80 -11.48 6.75
CA VAL A 132 -13.33 -11.19 8.09
C VAL A 132 -14.72 -11.80 8.22
N ASP A 133 -14.83 -12.82 9.07
CA ASP A 133 -16.12 -13.45 9.35
C ASP A 133 -17.04 -12.54 10.20
N ARG A 134 -18.32 -12.91 10.32
CA ARG A 134 -19.33 -12.10 11.03
C ARG A 134 -19.02 -11.94 12.52
N GLN A 135 -18.53 -12.98 13.19
CA GLN A 135 -18.25 -12.96 14.63
C GLN A 135 -16.99 -12.16 14.96
N LEU A 136 -16.01 -12.16 14.06
CA LEU A 136 -14.81 -11.33 14.14
C LEU A 136 -15.13 -9.88 13.85
N LEU A 137 -15.99 -9.61 12.86
CA LEU A 137 -16.45 -8.26 12.54
C LEU A 137 -17.19 -7.62 13.71
N ASP A 138 -18.15 -8.33 14.31
CA ASP A 138 -18.92 -7.79 15.43
C ASP A 138 -18.00 -7.52 16.64
N ARG A 139 -17.04 -8.41 16.95
CA ARG A 139 -15.99 -8.16 17.97
C ARG A 139 -15.12 -6.95 17.65
N TRP A 140 -14.69 -6.80 16.41
CA TRP A 140 -13.89 -5.65 16.00
C TRP A 140 -14.68 -4.34 16.07
N LEU A 141 -15.99 -4.38 15.80
CA LEU A 141 -16.85 -3.21 15.96
C LEU A 141 -17.00 -2.84 17.43
N ASP A 142 -17.19 -3.82 18.32
CA ASP A 142 -17.23 -3.60 19.76
C ASP A 142 -15.91 -3.00 20.27
N GLU A 143 -14.77 -3.60 19.89
CA GLU A 143 -13.43 -3.07 20.22
C GLU A 143 -13.21 -1.66 19.65
N PHE A 144 -13.72 -1.38 18.45
CA PHE A 144 -13.61 -0.08 17.80
C PHE A 144 -14.53 1.00 18.42
N GLU A 145 -15.66 0.60 19.00
CA GLU A 145 -16.56 1.48 19.75
C GLU A 145 -16.06 1.74 21.18
N GLU A 146 -15.34 0.79 21.79
CA GLU A 146 -14.74 0.91 23.13
C GLU A 146 -13.48 1.80 23.19
N VAL A 147 -12.81 2.09 22.06
CA VAL A 147 -11.72 3.08 22.03
C VAL A 147 -12.29 4.49 22.29
N PRO A 148 -11.95 5.16 23.42
CA PRO A 148 -12.53 6.46 23.74
C PRO A 148 -12.21 7.48 22.65
N ARG A 149 -13.25 8.03 22.01
CA ARG A 149 -13.18 9.11 21.01
C ARG A 149 -12.84 10.47 21.62
N ASP A 150 -11.97 10.53 22.61
CA ASP A 150 -11.49 11.79 23.19
C ASP A 150 -10.02 12.04 22.90
N GLU A 151 -9.81 12.44 21.66
CA GLU A 151 -8.58 13.07 21.19
C GLU A 151 -8.99 14.22 20.25
N ARG A 152 -9.88 15.10 20.72
CA ARG A 152 -10.37 16.23 19.92
C ARG A 152 -9.67 17.52 20.31
N VAL A 153 -8.84 18.03 19.41
CA VAL A 153 -8.11 19.28 19.58
C VAL A 153 -8.99 20.46 19.14
N PRO A 154 -9.09 21.55 19.92
CA PRO A 154 -9.78 22.77 19.49
C PRO A 154 -9.21 23.31 18.18
N TYR A 155 -10.08 23.75 17.26
CA TYR A 155 -9.64 24.25 15.95
C TYR A 155 -8.69 25.46 16.08
N GLU A 156 -8.88 26.28 17.11
CA GLU A 156 -8.00 27.42 17.39
C GLU A 156 -6.53 27.02 17.57
N ARG A 157 -6.25 25.81 18.10
CA ARG A 157 -4.88 25.33 18.27
C ARG A 157 -4.24 24.88 16.96
N ILE A 158 -5.03 24.35 16.01
CA ILE A 158 -4.50 23.90 14.70
C ILE A 158 -4.47 25.04 13.67
N ARG A 159 -5.31 26.07 13.82
CA ARG A 159 -5.46 27.17 12.85
C ARG A 159 -4.14 27.88 12.48
N PRO A 160 -3.23 28.23 13.42
CA PRO A 160 -1.94 28.84 13.07
C PRO A 160 -1.06 27.92 12.22
N VAL A 161 -1.10 26.61 12.49
CA VAL A 161 -0.35 25.59 11.74
C VAL A 161 -0.87 25.50 10.31
N LEU A 162 -2.20 25.51 10.13
CA LEU A 162 -2.81 25.45 8.81
C LEU A 162 -2.51 26.70 7.97
N ARG A 163 -2.55 27.89 8.59
CA ARG A 163 -2.18 29.15 7.91
C ARG A 163 -0.71 29.13 7.47
N TYR A 164 0.18 28.68 8.35
CA TYR A 164 1.60 28.53 8.00
C TYR A 164 1.80 27.60 6.80
N LEU A 165 1.14 26.43 6.79
CA LEU A 165 1.23 25.48 5.68
C LEU A 165 0.60 26.04 4.39
N GLU A 166 -0.48 26.81 4.49
CA GLU A 166 -1.09 27.49 3.35
C GLU A 166 -0.16 28.56 2.76
N GLU A 167 0.45 29.40 3.59
CA GLU A 167 1.39 30.45 3.14
C GLU A 167 2.67 29.87 2.53
N ARG A 168 3.25 28.84 3.16
CA ARG A 168 4.56 28.30 2.74
C ARG A 168 4.43 27.25 1.64
N LEU A 169 3.41 26.38 1.70
CA LEU A 169 3.23 25.31 0.72
C LEU A 169 2.14 25.63 -0.32
N GLY A 170 1.29 26.63 -0.12
CA GLY A 170 0.14 26.87 -0.99
C GLY A 170 -0.92 25.76 -0.91
N ILE A 171 -0.90 24.95 0.15
CA ILE A 171 -1.86 23.87 0.37
C ILE A 171 -3.06 24.44 1.09
N ARG A 172 -4.24 24.31 0.49
CA ARG A 172 -5.47 24.76 1.13
C ARG A 172 -5.80 23.88 2.35
N PRO A 173 -6.20 24.46 3.49
CA PRO A 173 -6.56 23.71 4.71
C PRO A 173 -7.59 22.61 4.48
N THR A 174 -8.49 22.79 3.50
CA THR A 174 -9.44 21.77 3.02
C THR A 174 -8.79 20.42 2.73
N SER A 175 -7.58 20.38 2.15
CA SER A 175 -6.87 19.14 1.82
C SER A 175 -6.39 18.37 3.05
N LEU A 176 -6.13 19.06 4.16
CA LEU A 176 -5.70 18.46 5.43
C LEU A 176 -6.87 18.12 6.35
N LEU A 177 -7.87 19.01 6.39
CA LEU A 177 -9.04 18.86 7.26
C LEU A 177 -10.12 17.96 6.65
N ASN A 178 -10.13 17.81 5.32
CA ASN A 178 -11.24 17.22 4.58
C ASN A 178 -12.60 17.85 4.95
N GLN A 179 -12.60 19.17 5.18
CA GLN A 179 -13.77 19.99 5.54
C GLN A 179 -13.91 21.15 4.56
N SER A 180 -15.14 21.55 4.27
CA SER A 180 -15.39 22.70 3.39
C SER A 180 -14.83 24.00 3.98
N VAL A 181 -14.39 24.89 3.09
CA VAL A 181 -13.85 26.22 3.40
C VAL A 181 -14.79 26.99 4.33
N ALA A 182 -16.07 27.06 3.93
CA ALA A 182 -17.11 27.71 4.70
C ALA A 182 -17.16 27.24 6.17
N ARG A 183 -16.88 25.96 6.46
CA ARG A 183 -17.04 25.41 7.81
C ARG A 183 -15.95 25.87 8.77
N TYR A 184 -14.70 26.00 8.31
CA TYR A 184 -13.59 26.39 9.17
C TYR A 184 -13.32 27.91 9.17
N GLU A 185 -13.74 28.64 8.12
CA GLU A 185 -13.62 30.10 8.08
C GLU A 185 -14.72 30.81 8.88
N THR A 186 -15.94 30.27 8.88
CA THR A 186 -17.07 30.84 9.66
C THR A 186 -17.05 30.46 11.15
N GLY A 187 -16.03 29.73 11.61
CA GLY A 187 -15.93 29.27 13.00
C GLY A 187 -16.86 28.10 13.36
N MET A 188 -17.60 27.52 12.40
CA MET A 188 -18.45 26.36 12.63
C MET A 188 -17.65 25.07 12.95
N LEU A 189 -16.37 25.01 12.57
CA LEU A 189 -15.46 23.94 12.94
C LEU A 189 -14.82 24.24 14.30
N LYS A 190 -15.42 23.71 15.38
CA LYS A 190 -14.92 23.95 16.75
C LYS A 190 -13.75 23.05 17.15
N ARG A 191 -13.73 21.80 16.66
CA ARG A 191 -12.73 20.78 17.04
C ARG A 191 -12.33 19.92 15.85
N VAL A 192 -11.10 19.39 15.88
CA VAL A 192 -10.52 18.45 14.91
C VAL A 192 -9.98 17.22 15.64
N SER A 193 -9.82 16.08 14.94
CA SER A 193 -9.20 14.91 15.56
C SER A 193 -7.71 15.13 15.80
N ARG A 194 -7.16 14.45 16.81
CA ARG A 194 -5.74 14.51 17.15
C ARG A 194 -4.86 13.99 16.03
N ARG A 195 -5.27 12.91 15.34
CA ARG A 195 -4.60 12.41 14.12
C ARG A 195 -4.40 13.52 13.07
N VAL A 196 -5.40 14.37 12.84
CA VAL A 196 -5.30 15.50 11.90
C VAL A 196 -4.36 16.58 12.43
N TYR A 197 -4.41 16.86 13.74
CA TYR A 197 -3.49 17.78 14.40
C TYR A 197 -2.03 17.32 14.33
N ASP A 198 -1.75 16.07 14.70
CA ASP A 198 -0.40 15.51 14.68
C ASP A 198 0.15 15.43 13.26
N ARG A 199 -0.70 15.08 12.27
CA ARG A 199 -0.33 15.13 10.85
C ARG A 199 0.02 16.54 10.40
N ALA A 200 -0.77 17.55 10.76
CA ALA A 200 -0.47 18.95 10.42
C ALA A 200 0.83 19.44 11.10
N MET A 201 1.08 19.03 12.34
CA MET A 201 2.31 19.34 13.06
C MET A 201 3.54 18.66 12.47
N ALA A 202 3.43 17.39 12.06
CA ALA A 202 4.49 16.67 11.36
C ALA A 202 4.84 17.38 10.03
N LEU A 203 3.83 17.73 9.23
CA LEU A 203 4.02 18.49 7.99
C LEU A 203 4.67 19.85 8.22
N LYS A 204 4.29 20.56 9.29
CA LYS A 204 4.94 21.83 9.66
C LYS A 204 6.43 21.63 9.93
N ARG A 205 6.80 20.62 10.73
CA ARG A 205 8.21 20.31 11.04
C ARG A 205 8.99 19.90 9.80
N GLU A 206 8.40 19.09 8.92
CA GLU A 206 9.02 18.72 7.63
C GLU A 206 9.24 19.94 6.73
N THR A 207 8.27 20.85 6.68
CA THR A 207 8.36 22.10 5.91
C THR A 207 9.46 23.01 6.45
N GLU A 208 9.56 23.16 7.77
CA GLU A 208 10.63 23.93 8.42
C GLU A 208 12.02 23.33 8.12
N LYS A 209 12.15 22.01 8.17
CA LYS A 209 13.40 21.31 7.79
C LYS A 209 13.76 21.52 6.31
N ALA A 210 12.79 21.40 5.41
CA ALA A 210 13.01 21.61 3.98
C ALA A 210 13.42 23.06 3.65
N LEU A 211 12.83 24.04 4.36
CA LEU A 211 13.20 25.45 4.23
C LEU A 211 14.61 25.73 4.77
N ALA A 212 15.00 25.12 5.88
CA ALA A 212 16.36 25.24 6.43
C ALA A 212 17.42 24.61 5.52
N GLY A 213 17.07 23.55 4.78
CA GLY A 213 17.98 22.84 3.86
C GLY A 213 18.08 23.40 2.43
N GLN A 214 17.47 24.56 2.12
CA GLN A 214 17.39 25.13 0.76
C GLN A 214 16.84 24.16 -0.33
N GLY A 215 16.03 23.17 0.06
CA GLY A 215 15.54 22.13 -0.84
C GLY A 215 14.18 22.44 -1.47
N GLN A 216 14.12 23.21 -2.56
CA GLN A 216 12.89 23.40 -3.34
C GLN A 216 12.28 22.05 -3.80
N LYS A 217 13.15 21.04 -3.99
CA LYS A 217 12.82 19.66 -4.32
C LYS A 217 11.95 18.98 -3.24
N ASP A 218 12.24 19.28 -1.98
CA ASP A 218 11.55 18.66 -0.84
C ASP A 218 10.17 19.30 -0.64
N MET A 219 10.05 20.61 -0.91
CA MET A 219 8.79 21.34 -0.82
C MET A 219 7.72 20.80 -1.79
N ASP A 220 8.06 20.51 -3.04
CA ASP A 220 7.10 19.96 -4.02
C ASP A 220 6.69 18.52 -3.68
N LYS A 221 7.59 17.73 -3.07
CA LYS A 221 7.28 16.37 -2.58
C LYS A 221 6.34 16.39 -1.39
N ILE A 222 6.60 17.27 -0.41
CA ILE A 222 5.73 17.47 0.75
C ILE A 222 4.32 17.87 0.29
N LYS A 223 4.21 18.75 -0.72
CA LYS A 223 2.90 19.11 -1.31
C LYS A 223 2.17 17.92 -1.92
N GLU A 224 2.87 17.06 -2.65
CA GLU A 224 2.25 15.90 -3.30
C GLU A 224 1.81 14.82 -2.31
N ALA A 225 2.54 14.63 -1.21
CA ALA A 225 2.14 13.73 -0.12
C ALA A 225 0.81 14.16 0.55
N VAL A 226 0.48 15.45 0.50
CA VAL A 226 -0.75 15.99 1.10
C VAL A 226 -1.92 16.04 0.11
N VAL A 227 -1.67 16.51 -1.13
CA VAL A 227 -2.72 16.72 -2.14
C VAL A 227 -3.01 15.44 -2.94
N GLY A 228 -2.11 14.46 -2.89
CA GLY A 228 -2.17 13.25 -3.70
C GLY A 228 -1.50 13.44 -5.06
N GLY A 229 -0.81 12.37 -5.51
CA GLY A 229 -0.21 12.30 -6.83
C GLY A 229 -1.25 12.35 -7.95
N LYS A 230 -0.90 12.97 -9.08
CA LYS A 230 -1.74 12.92 -10.29
C LYS A 230 -1.37 11.69 -11.10
N SER A 231 -2.30 10.76 -11.30
CA SER A 231 -2.07 9.54 -12.08
C SER A 231 -1.55 9.86 -13.49
N GLY A 232 -0.48 9.17 -13.91
CA GLY A 232 0.18 9.37 -15.20
C GLY A 232 1.09 10.60 -15.29
N TYR A 233 1.36 11.28 -14.17
CA TYR A 233 2.32 12.37 -14.08
C TYR A 233 3.41 12.07 -13.05
N THR A 234 4.59 12.61 -13.28
CA THR A 234 5.77 12.52 -12.40
C THR A 234 6.22 13.94 -12.06
N LEU A 235 6.68 14.15 -10.82
CA LEU A 235 7.24 15.44 -10.43
C LEU A 235 8.52 15.73 -11.22
N TYR A 236 8.64 16.97 -11.67
CA TYR A 236 9.87 17.45 -12.31
C TYR A 236 11.06 17.38 -11.35
N ALA A 237 10.82 17.59 -10.05
CA ALA A 237 11.80 17.44 -8.98
C ALA A 237 12.53 16.08 -9.00
N ASP A 238 11.85 14.99 -9.40
CA ASP A 238 12.41 13.64 -9.39
C ASP A 238 13.28 13.31 -10.60
N ILE A 239 13.15 14.08 -11.68
CA ILE A 239 13.84 13.86 -12.97
C ILE A 239 14.74 15.03 -13.36
N ARG A 240 14.82 16.05 -12.50
CA ARG A 240 15.58 17.27 -12.73
C ARG A 240 17.06 16.98 -12.96
N GLU A 241 17.66 16.16 -12.08
CA GLU A 241 19.10 15.84 -12.13
C GLU A 241 19.45 15.05 -13.40
N GLU A 242 18.63 14.05 -13.74
CA GLU A 242 18.76 13.26 -14.97
C GLU A 242 18.67 14.16 -16.22
N LEU A 243 17.76 15.13 -16.22
CA LEU A 243 17.64 16.06 -17.33
C LEU A 243 18.84 17.03 -17.42
N HIS A 244 19.36 17.54 -16.29
CA HIS A 244 20.56 18.37 -16.30
C HIS A 244 21.78 17.60 -16.78
N PHE A 245 21.91 16.32 -16.39
CA PHE A 245 22.95 15.42 -16.88
C PHE A 245 22.92 15.28 -18.41
N LEU A 246 21.75 14.98 -18.99
CA LEU A 246 21.62 14.87 -20.45
C LEU A 246 21.89 16.19 -21.18
N ARG A 247 21.55 17.33 -20.57
CA ARG A 247 21.89 18.63 -21.15
C ARG A 247 23.39 18.88 -21.16
N ARG A 248 24.07 18.55 -20.06
CA ARG A 248 25.50 18.80 -19.88
C ARG A 248 26.35 17.87 -20.74
N HIS A 249 26.07 16.57 -20.72
CA HIS A 249 26.94 15.56 -21.35
C HIS A 249 26.45 15.13 -22.74
N ALA A 250 25.14 14.95 -22.93
CA ALA A 250 24.58 14.51 -24.21
C ALA A 250 24.15 15.67 -25.13
N LYS A 251 24.35 16.94 -24.70
CA LYS A 251 23.91 18.17 -25.40
C LYS A 251 22.43 18.15 -25.83
N LYS A 252 21.58 17.34 -25.18
CA LYS A 252 20.16 17.22 -25.53
C LYS A 252 19.36 18.36 -24.91
N SER A 253 18.49 19.01 -25.70
CA SER A 253 17.74 20.17 -25.22
C SER A 253 16.58 19.77 -24.29
N ALA A 254 16.33 20.56 -23.24
CA ALA A 254 15.18 20.36 -22.35
C ALA A 254 13.84 20.42 -23.10
N LYS A 255 13.77 21.26 -24.15
CA LYS A 255 12.57 21.42 -24.98
C LYS A 255 12.18 20.12 -25.69
N ARG A 256 13.16 19.27 -26.07
CA ARG A 256 12.90 17.95 -26.68
C ARG A 256 12.06 17.05 -25.77
N TYR A 257 12.35 17.05 -24.47
CA TYR A 257 11.67 16.17 -23.51
C TYR A 257 10.42 16.81 -22.91
N LEU A 258 10.54 18.08 -22.52
CA LEU A 258 9.49 18.78 -21.78
C LEU A 258 8.48 19.47 -22.70
N GLY A 259 8.81 19.67 -23.98
CA GLY A 259 8.03 20.46 -24.94
C GLY A 259 8.04 21.97 -24.67
N ARG A 260 8.64 22.40 -23.55
CA ARG A 260 8.74 23.80 -23.09
C ARG A 260 10.15 24.06 -22.53
N GLY A 261 10.47 25.34 -22.31
CA GLY A 261 11.73 25.74 -21.67
C GLY A 261 11.80 25.32 -20.21
N LEU A 262 13.03 25.10 -19.71
CA LEU A 262 13.31 24.64 -18.34
C LEU A 262 12.77 25.60 -17.27
N TRP A 263 12.82 26.91 -17.55
CA TRP A 263 12.29 27.97 -16.69
C TRP A 263 10.85 27.70 -16.25
N THR A 264 10.00 27.17 -17.13
CA THR A 264 8.60 26.83 -16.82
C THR A 264 8.46 25.86 -15.63
N TYR A 265 9.47 25.01 -15.42
CA TYR A 265 9.47 23.95 -14.43
C TYR A 265 10.28 24.31 -13.18
N GLU A 266 11.41 25.00 -13.35
CA GLU A 266 12.25 25.43 -12.23
C GLU A 266 11.61 26.59 -11.46
N THR A 267 11.25 27.66 -12.16
CA THR A 267 10.70 28.89 -11.55
C THR A 267 9.20 29.02 -11.79
N GLY A 268 8.67 28.43 -12.86
CA GLY A 268 7.25 28.47 -13.20
C GLY A 268 6.36 27.53 -12.39
N LYS A 269 5.05 27.61 -12.70
CA LYS A 269 3.97 26.84 -12.04
C LYS A 269 3.90 25.36 -12.46
N ALA A 270 4.61 24.95 -13.52
CA ALA A 270 4.52 23.59 -14.04
C ALA A 270 5.46 22.66 -13.28
N LYS A 271 4.99 22.02 -12.19
CA LYS A 271 5.82 21.08 -11.41
C LYS A 271 5.72 19.62 -11.84
N ARG A 272 4.86 19.31 -12.82
CA ARG A 272 4.56 17.95 -13.26
C ARG A 272 4.86 17.76 -14.74
N ILE A 273 5.37 16.59 -15.08
CA ILE A 273 5.55 16.12 -16.45
C ILE A 273 4.80 14.81 -16.65
N ARG A 274 4.41 14.46 -17.88
CA ARG A 274 3.79 13.16 -18.14
C ARG A 274 4.80 12.05 -17.85
N SER A 275 4.38 10.98 -17.17
CA SER A 275 5.30 9.91 -16.72
C SER A 275 6.02 9.19 -17.87
N TRP A 276 5.44 9.11 -19.07
CA TRP A 276 6.16 8.57 -20.23
C TRP A 276 7.35 9.45 -20.65
N ARG A 277 7.28 10.77 -20.47
CA ARG A 277 8.42 11.69 -20.72
C ARG A 277 9.51 11.50 -19.68
N ALA A 278 9.13 11.27 -18.42
CA ALA A 278 10.06 10.93 -17.35
C ALA A 278 10.82 9.63 -17.69
N ARG A 279 10.09 8.59 -18.11
CA ARG A 279 10.68 7.32 -18.56
C ARG A 279 11.63 7.50 -19.75
N MET A 280 11.28 8.36 -20.71
CA MET A 280 12.18 8.66 -21.84
C MET A 280 13.47 9.35 -21.41
N ILE A 281 13.40 10.32 -20.49
CA ILE A 281 14.60 10.99 -19.94
C ILE A 281 15.50 9.96 -19.26
N GLN A 282 14.93 9.11 -18.40
CA GLN A 282 15.68 8.06 -17.73
C GLN A 282 16.30 7.09 -18.75
N ALA A 283 15.53 6.54 -19.68
CA ALA A 283 16.04 5.62 -20.69
C ALA A 283 17.17 6.22 -21.54
N ASP A 284 17.10 7.51 -21.84
CA ASP A 284 18.16 8.21 -22.58
C ASP A 284 19.41 8.45 -21.72
N CYS A 285 19.28 8.70 -20.41
CA CYS A 285 20.43 8.69 -19.48
C CYS A 285 21.11 7.33 -19.51
N ASP A 286 20.33 6.24 -19.43
CA ASP A 286 20.83 4.86 -19.33
C ASP A 286 21.57 4.46 -20.59
N ARG A 287 21.04 4.92 -21.72
CA ARG A 287 21.68 4.75 -23.01
C ARG A 287 23.02 5.49 -23.05
N PHE A 288 23.03 6.76 -22.67
CA PHE A 288 24.26 7.55 -22.66
C PHE A 288 25.33 6.95 -21.75
N ILE A 289 24.97 6.52 -20.53
CA ILE A 289 25.90 5.89 -19.58
C ILE A 289 26.49 4.61 -20.16
N ARG A 290 25.69 3.80 -20.87
CA ARG A 290 26.18 2.57 -21.53
C ARG A 290 27.09 2.86 -22.71
N GLU A 291 26.79 3.90 -23.48
CA GLU A 291 27.58 4.29 -24.66
C GLU A 291 28.86 5.06 -24.30
N SER A 292 28.93 5.67 -23.11
CA SER A 292 30.06 6.49 -22.65
C SER A 292 30.60 6.01 -21.29
N PRO A 293 31.24 4.84 -21.23
CA PRO A 293 31.74 4.25 -19.98
C PRO A 293 32.88 5.04 -19.33
N SER A 294 33.51 5.98 -20.04
CA SER A 294 34.54 6.88 -19.52
C SER A 294 33.98 8.03 -18.68
N THR A 295 32.65 8.16 -18.56
CA THR A 295 32.03 9.20 -17.73
C THR A 295 32.33 8.92 -16.25
N PRO A 296 32.92 9.87 -15.51
CA PRO A 296 33.25 9.64 -14.11
C PRO A 296 31.98 9.50 -13.27
N LEU A 297 32.06 8.67 -12.22
CA LEU A 297 30.92 8.37 -11.35
C LEU A 297 30.38 9.65 -10.68
N SER A 298 31.23 10.63 -10.38
CA SER A 298 30.86 11.94 -9.81
C SER A 298 29.90 12.74 -10.67
N ASP A 299 29.92 12.50 -11.99
CA ASP A 299 29.16 13.29 -12.95
C ASP A 299 27.79 12.67 -13.23
N LEU A 300 27.55 11.43 -12.82
CA LEU A 300 26.26 10.77 -12.99
C LEU A 300 25.20 11.41 -12.08
N PRO A 301 23.90 11.30 -12.42
CA PRO A 301 22.82 11.68 -11.51
C PRO A 301 22.91 10.90 -10.18
N PRO A 302 22.60 11.49 -9.00
CA PRO A 302 22.78 10.84 -7.69
C PRO A 302 22.17 9.44 -7.58
N SER A 303 21.00 9.23 -8.18
CA SER A 303 20.31 7.94 -8.26
C SER A 303 21.17 6.87 -8.94
N ARG A 304 21.96 7.26 -9.95
CA ARG A 304 22.85 6.39 -10.72
C ARG A 304 24.26 6.30 -10.17
N GLN A 305 24.72 7.32 -9.46
CA GLN A 305 25.92 7.19 -8.63
C GLN A 305 25.75 6.07 -7.62
N GLN A 306 24.66 6.09 -6.85
CA GLN A 306 24.36 5.06 -5.85
C GLN A 306 24.25 3.66 -6.48
N ALA A 307 23.59 3.55 -7.63
CA ALA A 307 23.49 2.28 -8.36
C ALA A 307 24.86 1.77 -8.84
N GLY A 308 25.72 2.67 -9.32
CA GLY A 308 27.09 2.34 -9.74
C GLY A 308 27.97 1.90 -8.56
N VAL A 309 27.96 2.67 -7.46
CA VAL A 309 28.67 2.31 -6.22
C VAL A 309 28.20 0.96 -5.70
N ARG A 310 26.89 0.72 -5.67
CA ARG A 310 26.32 -0.55 -5.22
C ARG A 310 26.81 -1.71 -6.07
N THR A 311 26.83 -1.57 -7.40
CA THR A 311 27.36 -2.58 -8.30
C THR A 311 28.84 -2.88 -8.01
N LEU A 312 29.65 -1.84 -7.78
CA LEU A 312 31.07 -2.02 -7.43
C LEU A 312 31.24 -2.75 -6.09
N ILE A 313 30.48 -2.36 -5.07
CA ILE A 313 30.47 -3.05 -3.77
C ILE A 313 30.05 -4.51 -3.94
N ASP A 314 29.00 -4.79 -4.72
CA ASP A 314 28.53 -6.15 -4.97
C ASP A 314 29.59 -7.00 -5.67
N VAL A 315 30.36 -6.45 -6.62
CA VAL A 315 31.48 -7.13 -7.28
C VAL A 315 32.62 -7.40 -6.31
N LEU A 316 32.98 -6.41 -5.49
CA LEU A 316 34.03 -6.58 -4.46
C LEU A 316 33.62 -7.67 -3.45
N LEU A 317 32.39 -7.62 -2.96
CA LEU A 317 31.84 -8.65 -2.07
C LEU A 317 31.84 -10.04 -2.72
N ALA A 318 31.47 -10.14 -4.00
CA ALA A 318 31.51 -11.40 -4.74
C ALA A 318 32.94 -11.93 -4.88
N ARG A 319 33.90 -11.07 -5.18
CA ARG A 319 35.31 -11.46 -5.28
C ARG A 319 35.87 -11.89 -3.92
N THR A 320 35.57 -11.15 -2.85
CA THR A 320 35.96 -11.52 -1.49
C THR A 320 35.35 -12.86 -1.09
N ALA A 321 34.06 -13.08 -1.35
CA ALA A 321 33.41 -14.37 -1.08
C ALA A 321 34.02 -15.52 -1.88
N GLN A 322 34.41 -15.28 -3.14
CA GLN A 322 35.12 -16.26 -3.96
C GLN A 322 36.48 -16.61 -3.37
N LEU A 323 37.28 -15.61 -2.99
CA LEU A 323 38.59 -15.80 -2.34
C LEU A 323 38.45 -16.56 -1.02
N LEU A 324 37.46 -16.19 -0.19
CA LEU A 324 37.13 -16.87 1.05
C LEU A 324 36.59 -18.30 0.85
N SER A 325 36.20 -18.67 -0.37
CA SER A 325 35.75 -20.03 -0.70
C SER A 325 36.88 -20.91 -1.23
N GLY A 326 38.07 -20.35 -1.51
CA GLY A 326 39.28 -21.13 -1.80
C GLY A 326 39.89 -21.73 -0.54
N GLN A 327 40.92 -22.56 -0.70
CA GLN A 327 41.56 -23.30 0.41
C GLN A 327 42.05 -22.37 1.54
N ASP A 328 42.83 -21.35 1.20
CA ASP A 328 43.32 -20.35 2.18
C ASP A 328 42.18 -19.60 2.87
N GLY A 329 41.07 -19.41 2.14
CA GLY A 329 39.87 -18.77 2.63
C GLY A 329 39.11 -19.62 3.64
N VAL A 330 39.05 -20.94 3.44
CA VAL A 330 38.45 -21.89 4.37
C VAL A 330 39.28 -21.96 5.66
N ASP A 331 40.60 -21.96 5.56
CA ASP A 331 41.47 -21.97 6.73
C ASP A 331 41.36 -20.65 7.52
N PHE A 332 41.31 -19.52 6.81
CA PHE A 332 41.04 -18.21 7.41
C PHE A 332 39.67 -18.16 8.10
N GLU A 333 38.63 -18.67 7.46
CA GLU A 333 37.29 -18.76 8.03
C GLU A 333 37.28 -19.60 9.30
N LYS A 334 37.85 -20.81 9.27
CA LYS A 334 37.96 -21.68 10.44
C LYS A 334 38.68 -20.98 11.57
N ARG A 335 39.75 -20.23 11.28
CA ARG A 335 40.50 -19.47 12.29
C ARG A 335 39.64 -18.39 12.96
N ILE A 336 38.79 -17.69 12.19
CA ILE A 336 37.86 -16.68 12.70
C ILE A 336 36.72 -17.31 13.50
N LEU A 337 36.22 -18.48 13.09
CA LEU A 337 35.12 -19.15 13.78
C LEU A 337 35.59 -19.98 14.98
N THR A 338 36.87 -20.36 15.05
CA THR A 338 37.39 -21.20 16.14
C THR A 338 37.20 -20.52 17.50
N PRO A 339 36.57 -21.15 18.51
CA PRO A 339 36.40 -20.58 19.85
C PRO A 339 37.72 -20.18 20.52
N SER A 340 37.73 -19.07 21.27
CA SER A 340 38.91 -18.66 22.08
C SER A 340 39.02 -19.42 23.41
N HIS A 341 37.89 -19.87 23.96
CA HIS A 341 37.83 -20.43 25.31
C HIS A 341 37.76 -21.95 25.30
N ARG A 342 37.99 -22.57 26.48
CA ARG A 342 37.79 -24.01 26.64
C ARG A 342 36.30 -24.34 26.63
N ARG A 343 35.96 -25.57 26.24
CA ARG A 343 34.57 -26.04 26.14
C ARG A 343 33.78 -25.86 27.44
N ASP A 344 34.42 -26.05 28.58
CA ASP A 344 33.78 -25.94 29.90
C ASP A 344 33.34 -24.50 30.21
N GLU A 345 34.06 -23.51 29.69
CA GLU A 345 33.75 -22.09 29.88
C GLU A 345 32.49 -21.70 29.08
N TYR A 346 32.34 -22.20 27.86
CA TYR A 346 31.11 -21.98 27.07
C TYR A 346 29.89 -22.72 27.62
N ASN A 347 30.10 -23.82 28.35
CA ASN A 347 29.04 -24.59 29.01
C ASN A 347 28.62 -24.02 30.37
N ASN A 348 29.31 -22.99 30.87
CA ASN A 348 29.01 -22.37 32.14
C ASN A 348 27.66 -21.62 32.07
N GLN A 349 26.77 -21.92 33.01
CA GLN A 349 25.44 -21.30 33.11
C GLN A 349 25.49 -19.79 33.33
N TYR A 350 26.61 -19.27 33.86
CA TYR A 350 26.81 -17.84 34.12
C TYR A 350 26.72 -16.96 32.88
N HIS A 351 27.09 -17.48 31.70
CA HIS A 351 27.14 -16.66 30.47
C HIS A 351 25.82 -16.56 29.71
N GLY A 352 24.85 -17.43 29.99
CA GLY A 352 23.59 -17.50 29.24
C GLY A 352 23.71 -18.28 27.93
N PHE A 353 22.55 -18.70 27.41
CA PHE A 353 22.43 -19.48 26.19
C PHE A 353 21.32 -18.93 25.29
N THR A 354 21.66 -18.68 24.03
CA THR A 354 20.71 -18.23 23.01
C THR A 354 20.20 -19.44 22.22
N PRO A 355 18.87 -19.60 22.05
CA PRO A 355 18.32 -20.61 21.16
C PRO A 355 18.87 -20.46 19.75
N PHE A 356 19.18 -21.57 19.08
CA PHE A 356 19.82 -21.55 17.76
C PHE A 356 19.05 -20.70 16.73
N ASP A 357 17.71 -20.70 16.78
CA ASP A 357 16.85 -19.90 15.90
C ASP A 357 17.09 -18.38 16.02
N MET A 358 17.48 -17.91 17.21
CA MET A 358 17.71 -16.49 17.52
C MET A 358 19.17 -16.06 17.35
N ALA A 359 20.11 -17.00 17.26
CA ALA A 359 21.54 -16.70 17.15
C ALA A 359 21.88 -15.87 15.91
N SER A 360 21.16 -16.10 14.79
CA SER A 360 21.28 -15.28 13.58
C SER A 360 20.98 -13.79 13.81
N SER A 361 19.97 -13.50 14.64
CA SER A 361 19.58 -12.13 14.98
C SER A 361 20.61 -11.44 15.88
N VAL A 362 21.23 -12.20 16.80
CA VAL A 362 22.31 -11.69 17.66
C VAL A 362 23.54 -11.30 16.84
N LEU A 363 23.85 -12.06 15.78
CA LEU A 363 24.97 -11.80 14.87
C LEU A 363 24.62 -10.81 13.73
N GLY A 364 23.40 -10.28 13.70
CA GLY A 364 22.96 -9.33 12.68
C GLY A 364 22.90 -9.89 11.26
N MET A 365 22.69 -11.21 11.12
CA MET A 365 22.65 -11.89 9.82
C MET A 365 21.32 -12.60 9.57
N ASN A 366 21.02 -12.81 8.30
CA ASN A 366 19.88 -13.57 7.83
C ASN A 366 19.99 -15.02 8.33
N ARG A 367 18.89 -15.57 8.83
CA ARG A 367 18.78 -16.96 9.27
C ARG A 367 19.35 -17.95 8.26
N ARG A 368 19.04 -17.77 6.97
CA ARG A 368 19.53 -18.68 5.92
C ARG A 368 21.05 -18.60 5.74
N ALA A 369 21.64 -17.42 5.90
CA ALA A 369 23.09 -17.23 5.85
C ALA A 369 23.76 -17.91 7.05
N PHE A 370 23.19 -17.71 8.24
CA PHE A 370 23.63 -18.36 9.47
C PHE A 370 23.59 -19.89 9.37
N ASP A 371 22.48 -20.45 8.89
CA ASP A 371 22.31 -21.90 8.72
C ASP A 371 23.38 -22.48 7.77
N LEU A 372 23.71 -21.77 6.68
CA LEU A 372 24.77 -22.18 5.76
C LEU A 372 26.16 -22.13 6.41
N MET A 373 26.42 -21.12 7.24
CA MET A 373 27.67 -20.99 7.99
C MET A 373 27.85 -22.14 8.98
N VAL A 374 26.80 -22.46 9.72
CA VAL A 374 26.82 -23.57 10.67
C VAL A 374 26.93 -24.92 9.97
N ALA A 375 26.20 -25.13 8.87
CA ALA A 375 26.25 -26.39 8.12
C ALA A 375 27.66 -26.70 7.59
N ARG A 376 28.40 -25.67 7.14
CA ARG A 376 29.78 -25.83 6.63
C ARG A 376 30.85 -25.97 7.70
N ASN A 377 30.60 -25.48 8.92
CA ASN A 377 31.56 -25.48 10.04
C ASN A 377 30.98 -26.19 11.26
N CYS A 378 30.22 -27.26 11.03
CA CYS A 378 29.38 -27.90 12.04
C CYS A 378 30.18 -28.38 13.25
N GLU A 379 31.44 -28.78 13.03
CA GLU A 379 32.40 -29.19 14.03
C GLU A 379 32.70 -28.09 15.05
N ILE A 380 32.84 -26.84 14.59
CA ILE A 380 33.11 -25.69 15.44
C ILE A 380 31.88 -25.39 16.29
N PHE A 381 30.70 -25.29 15.68
CA PHE A 381 29.46 -24.96 16.39
C PHE A 381 29.01 -26.07 17.36
N ARG A 382 29.34 -27.34 17.09
CA ARG A 382 29.11 -28.44 18.05
C ARG A 382 30.00 -28.35 19.29
N SER A 383 31.19 -27.75 19.18
CA SER A 383 32.11 -27.63 20.31
C SER A 383 31.64 -26.59 21.34
N VAL A 384 30.91 -25.57 20.90
CA VAL A 384 30.39 -24.45 21.71
C VAL A 384 28.88 -24.52 21.96
N GLY A 385 28.20 -25.44 21.29
CA GLY A 385 26.76 -25.63 21.36
C GLY A 385 26.35 -26.66 22.41
N LYS A 386 25.20 -26.42 23.04
CA LYS A 386 24.58 -27.34 24.00
C LYS A 386 23.27 -27.89 23.43
N PHE A 387 23.13 -29.20 23.49
CA PHE A 387 21.87 -29.88 23.16
C PHE A 387 21.24 -30.41 24.44
N THR A 388 19.97 -30.06 24.67
CA THR A 388 19.20 -30.56 25.82
C THR A 388 17.83 -31.08 25.36
N GLN A 389 17.18 -30.35 24.45
CA GLN A 389 16.00 -30.75 23.67
C GLN A 389 15.93 -29.97 22.34
N ARG A 390 16.43 -28.73 22.37
CA ARG A 390 16.77 -27.90 21.21
C ARG A 390 18.26 -27.58 21.25
N TRP A 391 18.80 -27.11 20.13
CA TRP A 391 20.16 -26.59 20.04
C TRP A 391 20.23 -25.17 20.61
N TYR A 392 21.24 -24.93 21.44
CA TYR A 392 21.56 -23.62 21.99
C TYR A 392 23.03 -23.31 21.76
N LEU A 393 23.35 -22.03 21.59
CA LEU A 393 24.72 -21.52 21.52
C LEU A 393 25.02 -20.66 22.74
N SER A 394 26.26 -20.74 23.23
CA SER A 394 26.72 -19.90 24.34
C SER A 394 26.69 -18.41 23.93
N ASP A 395 26.11 -17.56 24.77
CA ASP A 395 26.07 -16.11 24.51
C ASP A 395 27.48 -15.51 24.52
N LEU A 396 28.39 -16.10 25.30
CA LEU A 396 29.80 -15.73 25.31
C LEU A 396 30.41 -15.87 23.92
N TYR A 397 30.17 -17.00 23.26
CA TYR A 397 30.66 -17.27 21.91
C TYR A 397 30.04 -16.34 20.86
N LEU A 398 28.72 -16.08 20.96
CA LEU A 398 28.06 -15.14 20.03
C LEU A 398 28.60 -13.71 20.19
N ARG A 399 28.81 -13.25 21.42
CA ARG A 399 29.43 -11.94 21.70
C ARG A 399 30.87 -11.89 21.19
N GLU A 400 31.61 -12.98 21.37
CA GLU A 400 32.98 -13.09 20.87
C GLU A 400 33.03 -12.97 19.35
N LEU A 401 32.22 -13.76 18.63
CA LEU A 401 32.12 -13.68 17.17
C LEU A 401 31.74 -12.27 16.69
N SER A 402 30.76 -11.63 17.33
CA SER A 402 30.34 -10.26 16.96
C SER A 402 31.44 -9.21 17.12
N ARG A 403 32.44 -9.46 17.98
CA ARG A 403 33.57 -8.56 18.25
C ARG A 403 34.85 -8.96 17.51
N ARG A 404 34.87 -10.13 16.88
CA ARG A 404 36.07 -10.62 16.19
C ARG A 404 36.34 -9.83 14.93
N LYS A 405 37.58 -9.38 14.80
CA LYS A 405 38.06 -8.68 13.60
C LYS A 405 37.84 -9.59 12.39
N ASN A 406 37.26 -9.03 11.33
CA ASN A 406 36.95 -9.70 10.06
C ASN A 406 35.78 -10.70 10.08
N PHE A 407 35.04 -10.85 11.18
CA PHE A 407 33.81 -11.66 11.18
C PHE A 407 32.78 -11.15 10.15
N ASP A 408 32.73 -9.83 9.94
CA ASP A 408 31.89 -9.19 8.93
C ASP A 408 32.13 -9.73 7.51
N LEU A 409 33.37 -10.15 7.18
CA LEU A 409 33.69 -10.73 5.88
C LEU A 409 33.10 -12.14 5.73
N ILE A 410 33.14 -12.93 6.81
CA ILE A 410 32.54 -14.27 6.85
C ILE A 410 31.01 -14.14 6.78
N SER A 411 30.43 -13.23 7.56
CA SER A 411 29.01 -12.89 7.50
C SER A 411 28.58 -12.50 6.07
N ALA A 412 29.32 -11.59 5.44
CA ALA A 412 29.02 -11.13 4.08
C ALA A 412 29.14 -12.26 3.02
N LYS A 413 30.10 -13.18 3.15
CA LYS A 413 30.21 -14.37 2.29
C LYS A 413 28.93 -15.19 2.34
N TYR A 414 28.45 -15.52 3.54
CA TYR A 414 27.26 -16.36 3.72
C TYR A 414 25.96 -15.66 3.33
N GLU A 415 25.87 -14.35 3.56
CA GLU A 415 24.78 -13.52 3.05
C GLU A 415 24.69 -13.54 1.52
N LEU A 416 25.83 -13.46 0.84
CA LEU A 416 25.88 -13.54 -0.61
C LEU A 416 25.46 -14.95 -1.09
N MET A 417 25.97 -16.00 -0.47
CA MET A 417 25.61 -17.38 -0.79
C MET A 417 24.11 -17.66 -0.58
N ALA A 418 23.53 -17.14 0.49
CA ALA A 418 22.09 -17.26 0.75
C ALA A 418 21.26 -16.57 -0.33
N LYS A 419 21.70 -15.39 -0.81
CA LYS A 419 21.03 -14.65 -1.89
C LYS A 419 21.13 -15.37 -3.24
N THR A 420 22.28 -15.93 -3.59
CA THR A 420 22.44 -16.66 -4.87
C THR A 420 21.64 -17.96 -4.88
N MET A 421 21.60 -18.71 -3.77
CA MET A 421 20.75 -19.90 -3.63
C MET A 421 19.25 -19.58 -3.64
N GLY A 422 18.84 -18.38 -3.23
CA GLY A 422 17.46 -17.90 -3.36
C GLY A 422 17.06 -17.67 -4.82
N ARG A 423 17.95 -17.05 -5.61
CA ARG A 423 17.72 -16.77 -7.04
C ARG A 423 17.68 -18.03 -7.91
N SER A 424 18.54 -19.02 -7.63
CA SER A 424 18.55 -20.29 -8.37
C SER A 424 17.26 -21.10 -8.19
N ARG A 425 16.61 -21.01 -7.03
CA ARG A 425 15.29 -21.65 -6.79
C ARG A 425 14.13 -20.94 -7.50
N GLN A 426 14.18 -19.61 -7.63
CA GLN A 426 13.16 -18.84 -8.35
C GLN A 426 13.29 -18.94 -9.87
N ALA A 427 14.50 -19.14 -10.41
CA ALA A 427 14.70 -19.38 -11.84
C ALA A 427 14.10 -20.72 -12.32
N GLY A 428 13.82 -21.67 -11.40
CA GLY A 428 13.16 -22.95 -11.70
C GLY A 428 11.63 -22.94 -11.64
N THR A 429 10.99 -21.78 -11.40
CA THR A 429 9.51 -21.66 -11.30
C THR A 429 8.87 -20.87 -12.44
N CYS A 430 9.57 -20.77 -13.57
CA CYS A 430 9.02 -20.24 -14.82
C CYS A 430 9.31 -21.19 -15.98
N MET A 431 8.80 -22.43 -15.89
CA MET A 431 8.31 -23.23 -17.01
C MET A 431 7.47 -24.37 -16.42
N ASN A 432 6.16 -24.16 -16.41
CA ASN A 432 5.13 -25.16 -16.67
C ASN A 432 3.91 -24.40 -17.20
#